data_AF-A0A1S9D2D6-F1
#
_entry.id   AF-A0A1S9D2D6-F1
#
_cell.length_a   1.000
_cell.length_b   1.000
_cell.length_c   1.000
_cell.angle_alpha   90.00
_cell.angle_beta   90.00
_cell.angle_gamma   90.00
#
_symmetry.space_group_name_H-M   'P 1'
#
loop_
_entity.id
_entity.type
_entity.pdbx_description
1 polymer ?
#
loop_
_entity_poly.entity_id
_entity_poly.type
_entity_poly.pdbx_seq_one_letter_code
_entity_poly.pdbx_strand_id
1 'polypeptide(L)'
;MALLQLSALVYGVYVVYEARPVYVVFNVDRFDVVAANEIDPEERKKVTRPEYQSLPLTGPRIVAAVMPADPKERERILFAAVGAGYDLPNFPQHYVPYAEQTGQVIARSRPLADLAQKRAEAEPQLAALKAGRAKDLGFLPVRARKQDLTAIIDRKTGEVLKVLPIDPWV
;
A
#
# COMPACT_ATOMS: atom_id res chain seq x y z
N MET A 1 -29.67 -8.57 -29.25
CA MET A 1 -29.10 -9.28 -28.08
C MET A 1 -27.57 -9.27 -28.09
N ALA A 2 -26.91 -9.64 -29.19
CA ALA A 2 -25.44 -9.66 -29.26
C ALA A 2 -24.75 -8.29 -28.97
N LEU A 3 -25.30 -7.17 -29.46
CA LEU A 3 -24.73 -5.84 -29.16
C LEU A 3 -24.79 -5.50 -27.66
N LEU A 4 -25.88 -5.83 -26.98
CA LEU A 4 -26.04 -5.55 -25.54
C LEU A 4 -25.04 -6.39 -24.71
N GLN A 5 -24.85 -7.66 -25.07
CA GLN A 5 -23.87 -8.53 -24.43
C GLN A 5 -22.42 -8.08 -24.70
N LEU A 6 -22.11 -7.64 -25.92
CA LEU A 6 -20.78 -7.13 -26.26
C LEU A 6 -20.46 -5.85 -25.45
N SER A 7 -21.41 -4.93 -25.35
CA SER A 7 -21.26 -3.72 -24.53
C SER A 7 -21.08 -4.04 -23.04
N ALA A 8 -21.86 -4.99 -22.51
CA ALA A 8 -21.71 -5.43 -21.12
C ALA A 8 -20.34 -6.08 -20.86
N LEU A 9 -19.81 -6.84 -21.83
CA LEU A 9 -18.48 -7.45 -21.73
C LEU A 9 -17.37 -6.40 -21.74
N VAL A 10 -17.42 -5.45 -22.67
CA VAL A 10 -16.45 -4.35 -22.75
C VAL A 10 -16.46 -3.53 -21.45
N TYR A 11 -17.64 -3.24 -20.92
CA TYR A 11 -17.79 -2.55 -19.65
C TYR A 11 -17.19 -3.36 -18.49
N GLY A 12 -17.47 -4.67 -18.42
CA GLY A 12 -16.90 -5.54 -17.40
C GLY A 12 -15.37 -5.58 -17.43
N VAL A 13 -14.78 -5.70 -18.62
CA VAL A 13 -13.32 -5.66 -18.80
C VAL A 13 -12.74 -4.30 -18.37
N TYR A 14 -13.40 -3.20 -18.72
CA TYR A 14 -12.99 -1.85 -18.33
C TYR A 14 -12.98 -1.67 -16.80
N VAL A 15 -14.05 -2.08 -16.12
CA VAL A 15 -14.15 -2.01 -14.65
C VAL A 15 -13.05 -2.83 -13.96
N VAL A 16 -12.77 -4.04 -14.46
CA VAL A 16 -11.69 -4.88 -13.92
C VAL A 16 -10.32 -4.24 -14.14
N TYR A 17 -10.10 -3.66 -15.32
CA TYR A 17 -8.86 -2.96 -15.65
C TYR A 17 -8.61 -1.77 -14.73
N GLU A 18 -9.65 -1.00 -14.41
CA GLU A 18 -9.60 0.14 -13.51
C GLU A 18 -9.46 -0.24 -12.03
N ALA A 19 -10.03 -1.37 -11.61
CA ALA A 19 -9.93 -1.86 -10.23
C ALA A 19 -8.59 -2.55 -9.91
N ARG A 20 -7.64 -2.60 -10.86
CA ARG A 20 -6.35 -3.28 -10.65
C ARG A 20 -5.48 -2.52 -9.64
N PRO A 21 -4.81 -3.22 -8.70
CA PRO A 21 -3.77 -2.63 -7.86
C PRO A 21 -2.59 -2.14 -8.69
N VAL A 22 -2.19 -0.88 -8.48
CA VAL A 22 -1.07 -0.24 -9.19
C VAL A 22 0.07 0.16 -8.27
N TYR A 23 -0.23 0.44 -6.99
CA TYR A 23 0.78 0.78 -5.99
C TYR A 23 0.51 0.11 -4.64
N VAL A 24 1.59 -0.15 -3.91
CA VAL A 24 1.58 -0.41 -2.46
C VAL A 24 2.38 0.71 -1.82
N VAL A 25 1.68 1.63 -1.16
CA VAL A 25 2.24 2.89 -0.71
C VAL A 25 2.49 2.83 0.78
N PHE A 26 3.73 3.04 1.23
CA PHE A 26 4.01 3.27 2.64
C PHE A 26 3.51 4.66 3.05
N ASN A 27 2.61 4.69 4.04
CA ASN A 27 1.94 5.86 4.58
C ASN A 27 2.19 5.95 6.09
N VAL A 28 3.28 6.62 6.46
CA VAL A 28 3.73 6.90 7.84
C VAL A 28 3.95 5.66 8.73
N ASP A 29 2.96 4.81 8.94
CA ASP A 29 2.97 3.66 9.83
C ASP A 29 2.33 2.39 9.25
N ARG A 30 1.83 2.43 8.01
CA ARG A 30 1.24 1.28 7.31
C ARG A 30 1.51 1.31 5.82
N PHE A 31 1.16 0.24 5.13
CA PHE A 31 1.04 0.24 3.68
C PHE A 31 -0.43 0.32 3.27
N ASP A 32 -0.70 1.05 2.20
CA ASP A 32 -2.03 1.13 1.58
C ASP A 32 -1.92 0.66 0.12
N VAL A 33 -2.77 -0.29 -0.27
CA VAL A 33 -2.87 -0.76 -1.65
C VAL A 33 -3.77 0.18 -2.43
N VAL A 34 -3.23 0.81 -3.46
CA VAL A 34 -3.93 1.81 -4.29
C VAL A 34 -4.19 1.22 -5.68
N ALA A 35 -5.46 1.23 -6.08
CA ALA A 35 -5.93 0.83 -7.40
C ALA A 35 -5.90 1.97 -8.41
N ALA A 36 -5.93 1.63 -9.70
CA ALA A 36 -5.82 2.63 -10.77
C ALA A 36 -6.95 3.68 -10.74
N ASN A 37 -8.16 3.26 -10.38
CA ASN A 37 -9.33 4.14 -10.23
C ASN A 37 -9.37 4.97 -8.94
N GLU A 38 -8.41 4.77 -8.03
CA GLU A 38 -8.31 5.54 -6.79
C GLU A 38 -7.40 6.77 -6.91
N ILE A 39 -6.78 6.93 -8.09
CA ILE A 39 -5.90 8.04 -8.41
C ILE A 39 -6.66 8.96 -9.36
N ASP A 40 -7.00 10.15 -8.86
CA ASP A 40 -7.65 11.17 -9.66
C ASP A 40 -6.72 11.61 -10.82
N PRO A 41 -7.21 11.62 -12.08
CA PRO A 41 -6.46 12.12 -13.22
C PRO A 41 -5.88 13.54 -13.04
N GLU A 42 -6.58 14.42 -12.32
CA GLU A 42 -6.11 15.79 -12.03
C GLU A 42 -4.97 15.81 -11.01
N GLU A 43 -4.98 14.92 -10.02
CA GLU A 43 -3.86 14.75 -9.09
C GLU A 43 -2.65 14.14 -9.81
N ARG A 44 -2.88 13.20 -10.72
CA ARG A 44 -1.82 12.60 -11.55
C ARG A 44 -1.10 13.62 -12.43
N LYS A 45 -1.80 14.66 -12.92
CA LYS A 45 -1.16 15.75 -13.70
C LYS A 45 -0.21 16.60 -12.86
N LYS A 46 -0.37 16.63 -11.53
CA LYS A 46 0.50 17.37 -10.60
C LYS A 46 1.80 16.62 -10.27
N VAL A 47 1.95 15.37 -10.73
CA VAL A 47 3.12 14.53 -10.46
C VAL A 47 4.37 15.12 -11.12
N THR A 48 5.32 15.51 -10.29
CA THR A 48 6.60 16.07 -10.72
C THR A 48 7.63 14.99 -11.09
N ARG A 49 7.55 13.80 -10.48
CA ARG A 49 8.47 12.68 -10.75
C ARG A 49 7.98 11.85 -11.94
N PRO A 50 8.74 11.75 -13.06
CA PRO A 50 8.29 11.05 -14.27
C PRO A 50 7.89 9.59 -14.04
N GLU A 51 8.56 8.91 -13.11
CA GLU A 51 8.33 7.50 -12.77
C GLU A 51 6.94 7.19 -12.18
N TYR A 52 6.20 8.22 -11.74
CA TYR A 52 4.84 8.09 -11.18
C TYR A 52 3.76 8.77 -12.05
N GLN A 53 4.13 9.39 -13.17
CA GLN A 53 3.16 10.01 -14.09
C GLN A 53 2.32 8.98 -14.82
N SER A 54 2.89 7.81 -15.12
CA SER A 54 2.19 6.67 -15.68
C SER A 54 1.86 5.63 -14.61
N LEU A 55 0.69 5.00 -14.73
CA LEU A 55 0.31 3.89 -13.86
C LEU A 55 0.96 2.58 -14.33
N PRO A 56 1.54 1.77 -13.42
CA PRO A 56 2.03 0.44 -13.74
C PRO A 56 0.99 -0.45 -14.42
N LEU A 57 1.46 -1.23 -15.40
CA LEU A 57 0.64 -2.20 -16.15
C LEU A 57 0.94 -3.64 -15.73
N THR A 58 2.17 -3.93 -15.30
CA THR A 58 2.66 -5.29 -15.01
C THR A 58 2.42 -5.75 -13.57
N GLY A 59 1.93 -4.86 -12.70
CA GLY A 59 1.65 -5.18 -11.30
C GLY A 59 1.89 -3.98 -10.37
N PRO A 60 1.56 -4.13 -9.08
CA PRO A 60 1.69 -3.05 -8.13
C PRO A 60 3.16 -2.76 -7.80
N ARG A 61 3.55 -1.49 -7.80
CA ARG A 61 4.89 -1.04 -7.37
C ARG A 61 4.88 -0.61 -5.91
N ILE A 62 5.90 -1.01 -5.15
CA ILE A 62 6.10 -0.52 -3.78
C ILE A 62 6.73 0.87 -3.84
N VAL A 63 6.07 1.83 -3.21
CA VAL A 63 6.49 3.24 -3.13
C VAL A 63 6.24 3.75 -1.71
N ALA A 64 6.73 4.94 -1.39
CA ALA A 64 6.35 5.62 -0.16
C ALA A 64 5.72 6.97 -0.49
N ALA A 65 4.81 7.45 0.36
CA ALA A 65 4.28 8.80 0.26
C ALA A 65 4.74 9.63 1.46
N VAL A 66 5.09 10.88 1.19
CA VAL A 66 5.60 11.81 2.22
C VAL A 66 4.61 12.94 2.38
N MET A 67 4.23 13.23 3.63
CA MET A 67 3.33 14.33 3.92
C MET A 67 3.95 15.65 3.41
N PRO A 68 3.26 16.44 2.56
CA PRO A 68 3.78 17.69 2.02
C PRO A 68 4.18 18.67 3.13
N ALA A 69 5.15 19.55 2.89
CA ALA A 69 5.54 20.57 3.88
C ALA A 69 4.51 21.70 4.02
N ASP A 70 3.77 21.99 2.95
CA ASP A 70 2.75 23.05 2.93
C ASP A 70 1.55 22.69 3.82
N PRO A 71 1.24 23.48 4.87
CA PRO A 71 0.09 23.26 5.73
C PRO A 71 -1.25 23.19 4.98
N LYS A 72 -1.41 23.99 3.91
CA LYS A 72 -2.67 23.99 3.13
C LYS A 72 -2.90 22.67 2.42
N GLU A 73 -1.84 22.11 1.84
CA GLU A 73 -1.93 20.81 1.17
C GLU A 73 -2.13 19.68 2.18
N ARG A 74 -1.51 19.76 3.37
CA ARG A 74 -1.79 18.80 4.45
C ARG A 74 -3.25 18.81 4.86
N GLU A 75 -3.81 19.98 5.07
CA GLU A 75 -5.20 20.17 5.44
C GLU A 75 -6.14 19.63 4.36
N ARG A 76 -5.84 19.89 3.07
CA ARG A 76 -6.60 19.34 1.94
C ARG A 76 -6.63 17.81 1.96
N ILE A 77 -5.49 17.16 2.18
CA ILE A 77 -5.39 15.70 2.24
C ILE A 77 -6.18 15.15 3.43
N LEU A 78 -6.07 15.79 4.61
CA LEU A 78 -6.84 15.38 5.79
C LEU A 78 -8.35 15.51 5.58
N PHE A 79 -8.81 16.60 4.96
CA PHE A 79 -10.23 16.76 4.61
C PHE A 79 -10.69 15.73 3.57
N ALA A 80 -9.86 15.42 2.58
CA ALA A 80 -10.16 14.37 1.60
C ALA A 80 -10.27 12.99 2.26
N ALA A 81 -9.43 12.70 3.25
CA ALA A 81 -9.44 11.43 3.97
C ALA A 81 -10.74 11.25 4.78
N VAL A 82 -11.25 12.33 5.38
CA VAL A 82 -12.51 12.30 6.13
C VAL A 82 -13.74 12.31 5.22
N GLY A 83 -13.71 13.09 4.14
CA GLY A 83 -14.87 13.28 3.26
C GLY A 83 -15.05 12.19 2.20
N ALA A 84 -14.00 11.91 1.44
CA ALA A 84 -14.02 10.98 0.31
C ALA A 84 -13.35 9.63 0.61
N GLY A 85 -12.69 9.51 1.77
CA GLY A 85 -11.88 8.33 2.12
C GLY A 85 -10.53 8.28 1.39
N TYR A 86 -10.14 9.35 0.68
CA TYR A 86 -8.85 9.45 -0.01
C TYR A 86 -7.80 10.05 0.91
N ASP A 87 -6.80 9.24 1.24
CA ASP A 87 -5.71 9.62 2.14
C ASP A 87 -4.44 9.94 1.32
N LEU A 88 -3.33 10.28 1.97
CA LEU A 88 -2.03 10.56 1.33
C LEU A 88 -1.63 9.56 0.22
N PRO A 89 -1.88 8.24 0.33
CA PRO A 89 -1.63 7.26 -0.73
C PRO A 89 -2.36 7.54 -2.04
N ASN A 90 -3.45 8.30 -2.06
CA ASN A 90 -4.21 8.59 -3.27
C ASN A 90 -3.59 9.74 -4.09
N PHE A 91 -2.57 10.41 -3.55
CA PHE A 91 -1.97 11.61 -4.12
C PHE A 91 -0.55 11.32 -4.65
N PRO A 92 -0.42 10.82 -5.90
CA PRO A 92 0.86 10.37 -6.46
C PRO A 92 1.92 11.47 -6.58
N GLN A 93 1.52 12.75 -6.52
CA GLN A 93 2.47 13.87 -6.49
C GLN A 93 3.37 13.87 -5.24
N HIS A 94 2.95 13.17 -4.18
CA HIS A 94 3.70 13.05 -2.92
C HIS A 94 4.49 11.74 -2.83
N TYR A 95 4.54 10.97 -3.92
CA TYR A 95 5.29 9.73 -3.95
C TYR A 95 6.79 9.98 -4.03
N VAL A 96 7.52 9.15 -3.30
CA VAL A 96 8.97 9.05 -3.31
C VAL A 96 9.36 7.57 -3.44
N PRO A 97 10.56 7.28 -3.97
CA PRO A 97 11.13 5.95 -3.94
C PRO A 97 11.08 5.36 -2.53
N TYR A 98 10.61 4.13 -2.43
CA TYR A 98 10.51 3.42 -1.16
C TYR A 98 11.82 3.41 -0.37
N ALA A 99 12.96 3.31 -1.07
CA ALA A 99 14.30 3.35 -0.49
C ALA A 99 14.55 4.60 0.38
N GLU A 100 13.97 5.75 0.03
CA GLU A 100 14.11 7.01 0.78
C GLU A 100 13.41 6.96 2.16
N GLN A 101 12.48 6.02 2.38
CA GLN A 101 11.67 5.92 3.59
C GLN A 101 11.92 4.65 4.42
N THR A 102 12.89 3.82 4.04
CA THR A 102 13.27 2.59 4.77
C THR A 102 13.56 2.84 6.25
N GLY A 103 14.20 3.97 6.59
CA GLY A 103 14.43 4.35 7.99
C GLY A 103 13.12 4.53 8.79
N GLN A 104 12.10 5.16 8.19
CA GLN A 104 10.77 5.29 8.82
C GLN A 104 10.05 3.95 8.91
N VAL A 105 10.13 3.13 7.87
CA VAL A 105 9.57 1.78 7.84
C VAL A 105 10.13 0.95 9.00
N ILE A 106 11.45 0.96 9.20
CA ILE A 106 12.09 0.25 10.31
C ILE A 106 11.61 0.80 11.66
N ALA A 107 11.60 2.13 11.82
CA ALA A 107 11.18 2.78 13.06
C ALA A 107 9.73 2.47 13.45
N ARG A 108 8.86 2.28 12.45
CA ARG A 108 7.42 2.03 12.64
C ARG A 108 7.08 0.54 12.67
N SER A 109 7.97 -0.31 12.19
CA SER A 109 7.80 -1.76 12.22
C SER A 109 7.64 -2.27 13.64
N ARG A 110 6.58 -3.05 13.87
CA ARG A 110 6.33 -3.70 15.16
C ARG A 110 7.06 -5.04 15.22
N PRO A 111 7.53 -5.50 16.39
CA PRO A 111 8.19 -6.80 16.50
C PRO A 111 7.30 -7.95 15.99
N LEU A 112 7.86 -8.86 15.19
CA LEU A 112 7.09 -10.00 14.69
C LEU A 112 6.53 -10.90 15.80
N ALA A 113 7.16 -10.87 16.98
CA ALA A 113 6.71 -11.59 18.16
C ALA A 113 5.28 -11.20 18.61
N ASP A 114 4.92 -9.91 18.50
CA ASP A 114 3.61 -9.42 18.93
C ASP A 114 2.50 -10.00 18.05
N LEU A 115 2.75 -10.10 16.74
CA LEU A 115 1.82 -10.71 15.80
C LEU A 115 1.65 -12.21 16.09
N ALA A 116 2.75 -12.92 16.33
CA ALA A 116 2.73 -14.36 16.63
C ALA A 116 1.97 -14.67 17.94
N GLN A 117 2.09 -13.81 18.95
CA GLN A 117 1.38 -13.98 20.22
C GLN A 117 -0.13 -13.82 20.04
N LYS A 118 -0.56 -12.87 19.22
CA LYS A 118 -1.98 -12.54 19.05
C LYS A 118 -2.68 -13.32 17.91
N ARG A 119 -1.90 -13.97 17.04
CA ARG A 119 -2.35 -14.80 15.90
C ARG A 119 -1.62 -16.14 15.91
N ALA A 120 -1.95 -16.99 16.88
CA ALA A 120 -1.34 -18.32 17.00
C ALA A 120 -1.57 -19.20 15.76
N GLU A 121 -2.68 -18.98 15.04
CA GLU A 121 -3.02 -19.64 13.78
C GLU A 121 -2.05 -19.29 12.63
N ALA A 122 -1.37 -18.14 12.71
CA ALA A 122 -0.40 -17.71 11.71
C ALA A 122 1.01 -18.29 11.96
N GLU A 123 1.23 -18.96 13.10
CA GLU A 123 2.55 -19.42 13.51
C GLU A 123 3.25 -20.33 12.49
N PRO A 124 2.58 -21.26 11.77
CA PRO A 124 3.24 -22.05 10.73
C PRO A 124 3.83 -21.20 9.59
N GLN A 125 3.13 -20.13 9.21
CA GLN A 125 3.57 -19.21 8.15
C GLN A 125 4.71 -18.31 8.63
N LEU A 126 4.68 -17.91 9.91
CA LEU A 126 5.72 -17.09 10.54
C LEU A 126 6.97 -17.89 10.89
N ALA A 127 6.84 -19.16 11.29
CA ALA A 127 7.94 -20.05 11.66
C ALA A 127 8.95 -20.21 10.52
N ALA A 128 8.45 -20.34 9.28
CA ALA A 128 9.30 -20.42 8.08
C ALA A 128 10.18 -19.16 7.88
N LEU A 129 9.69 -18.00 8.33
CA LEU A 129 10.42 -16.72 8.22
C LEU A 129 11.34 -16.49 9.43
N LYS A 130 10.95 -16.98 10.61
CA LYS A 130 11.66 -16.79 11.89
C LYS A 130 12.99 -17.55 11.97
N ALA A 131 13.20 -18.59 11.16
CA ALA A 131 14.36 -19.49 11.23
C ALA A 131 15.71 -18.71 11.25
N GLY A 132 16.24 -18.47 12.46
CA GLY A 132 17.52 -17.77 12.69
C GLY A 132 17.48 -16.24 12.69
N ARG A 133 16.35 -15.59 12.33
CA ARG A 133 16.25 -14.13 12.14
C ARG A 133 15.06 -13.45 12.82
N ALA A 134 14.35 -14.17 13.71
CA ALA A 134 13.10 -13.68 14.32
C ALA A 134 13.21 -12.28 14.97
N LYS A 135 14.35 -11.94 15.59
CA LYS A 135 14.59 -10.63 16.23
C LYS A 135 14.77 -9.49 15.23
N ASP A 136 15.21 -9.83 14.02
CA ASP A 136 15.45 -8.90 12.92
C ASP A 136 14.19 -8.70 12.06
N LEU A 137 13.10 -9.39 12.38
CA LEU A 137 11.84 -9.29 11.66
C LEU A 137 10.85 -8.40 12.38
N GLY A 138 10.23 -7.54 11.59
CA GLY A 138 9.11 -6.71 12.00
C GLY A 138 7.92 -6.95 11.11
N PHE A 139 6.80 -6.33 11.47
CA PHE A 139 5.63 -6.31 10.63
C PHE A 139 5.00 -4.92 10.58
N LEU A 140 4.31 -4.66 9.47
CA LEU A 140 3.49 -3.48 9.26
C LEU A 140 2.12 -3.88 8.69
N PRO A 141 1.04 -3.19 9.09
CA PRO A 141 -0.26 -3.37 8.48
C PRO A 141 -0.23 -3.02 6.99
N VAL A 142 -0.96 -3.77 6.18
CA VAL A 142 -1.22 -3.47 4.77
C VAL A 142 -2.73 -3.38 4.61
N ARG A 143 -3.23 -2.17 4.38
CA ARG A 143 -4.63 -1.93 4.09
C ARG A 143 -4.92 -2.27 2.64
N ALA A 144 -5.85 -3.18 2.42
CA ALA A 144 -6.33 -3.52 1.08
C ALA A 144 -7.86 -3.55 1.05
N ARG A 145 -8.44 -3.40 -0.14
CA ARG A 145 -9.90 -3.22 -0.29
C ARG A 145 -10.76 -4.36 0.28
N LYS A 146 -10.28 -5.60 0.25
CA LYS A 146 -11.07 -6.78 0.68
C LYS A 146 -10.80 -7.21 2.12
N GLN A 147 -9.54 -7.19 2.52
CA GLN A 147 -9.09 -7.61 3.84
C GLN A 147 -7.73 -6.98 4.10
N ASP A 148 -7.46 -6.67 5.36
CA ASP A 148 -6.15 -6.18 5.75
C ASP A 148 -5.15 -7.35 5.79
N LEU A 149 -3.94 -7.06 5.35
CA LEU A 149 -2.83 -8.00 5.24
C LEU A 149 -1.69 -7.53 6.14
N THR A 150 -0.67 -8.36 6.28
CA THR A 150 0.52 -8.02 7.04
C THR A 150 1.76 -8.10 6.16
N ALA A 151 2.51 -7.01 6.07
CA ALA A 151 3.83 -6.99 5.45
C ALA A 151 4.89 -7.36 6.48
N ILE A 152 5.70 -8.36 6.17
CA ILE A 152 6.88 -8.76 6.94
C ILE A 152 8.06 -7.96 6.45
N ILE A 153 8.71 -7.28 7.38
CA ILE A 153 9.78 -6.32 7.13
C ILE A 153 11.07 -6.84 7.73
N ASP A 154 12.17 -6.69 7.01
CA ASP A 154 13.50 -6.80 7.59
C ASP A 154 13.84 -5.51 8.34
N ARG A 155 14.03 -5.57 9.66
CA ARG A 155 14.29 -4.39 10.49
C ARG A 155 15.72 -3.87 10.36
N LYS A 156 16.63 -4.60 9.68
CA LYS A 156 17.98 -4.12 9.39
C LYS A 156 18.02 -3.28 8.11
N THR A 157 17.34 -3.75 7.06
CA THR A 157 17.38 -3.12 5.73
C THR A 157 16.14 -2.28 5.42
N GLY A 158 15.03 -2.53 6.12
CA GLY A 158 13.74 -1.91 5.84
C GLY A 158 13.06 -2.51 4.62
N GLU A 159 13.50 -3.67 4.12
CA GLU A 159 12.92 -4.31 2.95
C GLU A 159 11.64 -5.09 3.28
N VAL A 160 10.67 -5.07 2.36
CA VAL A 160 9.49 -5.93 2.42
C VAL A 160 9.87 -7.32 1.92
N LEU A 161 9.87 -8.29 2.83
CA LEU A 161 10.23 -9.67 2.52
C LEU A 161 9.05 -10.45 1.95
N LYS A 162 7.87 -10.24 2.54
CA LYS A 162 6.65 -10.98 2.19
C LYS A 162 5.42 -10.25 2.68
N VAL A 163 4.33 -10.33 1.92
CA VAL A 163 2.99 -9.93 2.38
C VAL A 163 2.17 -11.20 2.61
N LEU A 164 1.57 -11.31 3.79
CA LEU A 164 0.78 -12.46 4.20
C LEU A 164 -0.66 -12.04 4.51
N PRO A 165 -1.66 -12.88 4.20
CA PRO A 165 -3.06 -12.62 4.50
C PRO A 165 -3.38 -12.87 5.99
N ILE A 166 -2.71 -12.11 6.85
CA ILE A 166 -2.89 -12.13 8.30
C ILE A 166 -3.40 -10.74 8.68
N ASP A 167 -4.48 -10.70 9.45
CA ASP A 167 -5.04 -9.45 9.97
C ASP A 167 -4.05 -8.80 10.97
N PRO A 168 -3.54 -7.60 10.68
CA PRO A 168 -2.57 -6.89 11.51
C PRO A 168 -3.19 -6.16 12.71
N TRP A 169 -4.52 -6.02 12.77
CA TRP A 169 -5.21 -5.28 13.83
C TRP A 169 -5.54 -6.21 14.98
N VAL A 170 -4.64 -6.20 15.95
CA VAL A 170 -4.65 -7.04 17.15
C VAL A 170 -4.39 -6.25 18.41
#